data_AF-A0A0C2MM58-F1
#
_entry.id   AF-A0A0C2MM58-F1
#
_cell.length_a   1.000
_cell.length_b   1.000
_cell.length_c   1.000
_cell.angle_alpha   90.00
_cell.angle_beta   90.00
_cell.angle_gamma   90.00
#
_symmetry.space_group_name_H-M   'P 1'
#
loop_
_entity.id
_entity.type
_entity.pdbx_description
1 polymer ?
#
loop_
_entity_poly.entity_id
_entity_poly.type
_entity_poly.pdbx_seq_one_letter_code
_entity_poly.pdbx_strand_id
1 'polypeptide(L)'
;MVLRMLQRLKMLNEIELNVVEFYNITDSIYSIQIYQTVDAKLLSTLSKIWSAIFNGSRNKIQIDSMDKLIRMAAIFSIDLTRKLKKVDQDFSKFKLTMNKKQRLYIIYFTLVAYPLMDYSTIESLHSILTQLQDCVQNYMENPLLKGLCTENQNLIIQYYFKSLATLNTRSSSQNQKRFHGLRWFLSKNPFFKLHRSYLASNYLLSITENLKMREQLVDSFFSEVNNIIIHLIEGFSFWAYINKLQTEHKLYIYEKVKSEYLTIINEDFINRVFFESESHLLHVFDDHTPEIFKNNIYNRFKQVLASTIRLFNESNYFDKTTAKSLFGLFYNDCSRSFYIPPSLYDTPLFSDTPIVSRKSGESNYGMPIESMLRWFTLIYEMKFVFGDIKSKFTNFNFM
;
A
#
# COMPACT_ATOMS: atom_id res chain seq x y z
N MET A 1 24.89 -2.71 27.61
CA MET A 1 25.64 -1.42 27.55
C MET A 1 26.64 -1.39 26.40
N VAL A 2 27.46 -2.44 26.21
CA VAL A 2 28.52 -2.55 25.20
C VAL A 2 28.04 -2.28 23.77
N LEU A 3 26.99 -2.96 23.28
CA LEU A 3 26.48 -2.77 21.91
C LEU A 3 26.04 -1.32 21.62
N ARG A 4 25.55 -0.60 22.63
CA ARG A 4 25.20 0.81 22.50
C ARG A 4 26.44 1.69 22.35
N MET A 5 27.55 1.35 23.01
CA MET A 5 28.82 2.04 22.83
C MET A 5 29.37 1.80 21.43
N LEU A 6 29.39 0.54 20.98
CA LEU A 6 29.82 0.16 19.63
C LEU A 6 28.97 0.85 18.55
N GLN A 7 27.65 0.93 18.75
CA GLN A 7 26.74 1.63 17.84
C GLN A 7 27.04 3.13 17.74
N ARG A 8 27.39 3.78 18.85
CA ARG A 8 27.76 5.20 18.87
C ARG A 8 29.11 5.47 18.21
N LEU A 9 30.06 4.56 18.39
CA LEU A 9 31.39 4.61 17.77
C LEU A 9 31.40 4.12 16.32
N LYS A 10 30.23 3.71 15.78
CA LYS A 10 30.08 3.11 14.43
C LYS A 10 30.94 1.84 14.22
N MET A 11 31.33 1.16 15.30
CA MET A 11 32.17 -0.03 15.26
C MET A 11 31.38 -1.33 15.05
N LEU A 12 30.04 -1.28 15.00
CA LEU A 12 29.23 -2.49 14.79
C LEU A 12 29.51 -3.19 13.45
N ASN A 13 30.01 -2.46 12.44
CA ASN A 13 30.42 -3.06 11.17
C ASN A 13 31.85 -3.61 11.19
N GLU A 14 32.64 -3.23 12.20
CA GLU A 14 34.04 -3.63 12.37
C GLU A 14 34.18 -4.90 13.21
N ILE A 15 33.10 -5.38 13.82
CA ILE A 15 33.08 -6.62 14.60
C ILE A 15 32.19 -7.66 13.92
N GLU A 16 32.58 -8.92 14.03
CA GLU A 16 31.72 -10.04 13.68
C GLU A 16 30.78 -10.31 14.86
N LEU A 17 29.48 -10.16 14.61
CA LEU A 17 28.44 -10.41 15.59
C LEU A 17 27.73 -11.71 15.21
N ASN A 18 27.51 -12.59 16.19
CA ASN A 18 26.54 -13.67 16.02
C ASN A 18 25.12 -13.06 15.96
N VAL A 19 24.69 -12.70 14.76
CA VAL A 19 23.39 -12.04 14.50
C VAL A 19 22.20 -12.91 14.88
N VAL A 20 22.34 -14.24 14.85
CA VAL A 20 21.31 -15.20 15.25
C VAL A 20 21.13 -15.18 16.77
N GLU A 21 22.23 -15.27 17.51
CA GLU A 21 22.19 -15.16 18.98
C GLU A 21 21.68 -13.79 19.43
N PHE A 22 22.10 -12.72 18.74
CA PHE A 22 21.58 -11.38 19.01
C PHE A 22 20.08 -11.24 18.72
N TYR A 23 19.57 -11.93 17.70
CA TYR A 23 18.13 -12.03 17.44
C TYR A 23 17.41 -12.74 18.59
N ASN A 24 17.92 -13.88 19.06
CA ASN A 24 17.31 -14.62 20.18
C ASN A 24 17.27 -13.79 21.48
N ILE A 25 18.34 -13.03 21.75
CA ILE A 25 18.38 -12.08 22.87
C ILE A 25 17.34 -10.96 22.68
N THR A 26 17.24 -10.41 21.46
CA THR A 26 16.25 -9.39 21.13
C THR A 26 14.83 -9.91 21.35
N ASP A 27 14.54 -11.13 20.91
CA ASP A 27 13.23 -11.77 21.06
C ASP A 27 12.87 -11.99 22.53
N SER A 28 13.84 -12.43 23.34
CA SER A 28 13.68 -12.56 24.79
C SER A 28 13.37 -11.22 25.45
N ILE A 29 14.12 -10.16 25.11
CA ILE A 29 13.88 -8.80 25.62
C ILE A 29 12.49 -8.31 25.21
N TYR A 30 12.13 -8.48 23.93
CA TYR A 30 10.83 -8.06 23.41
C TYR A 30 9.68 -8.72 24.18
N SER A 31 9.77 -10.05 24.37
CA SER A 31 8.78 -10.83 25.09
C SER A 31 8.62 -10.33 26.54
N ILE A 32 9.71 -10.03 27.24
CA ILE A 32 9.64 -9.46 28.60
C ILE A 32 9.00 -8.07 28.60
N GLN A 33 9.40 -7.19 27.67
CA GLN A 33 8.96 -5.80 27.68
C GLN A 33 7.50 -5.61 27.29
N ILE A 34 6.96 -6.45 26.38
CA ILE A 34 5.58 -6.31 25.92
C ILE A 34 4.57 -6.63 27.04
N TYR A 35 4.86 -7.60 27.90
CA TYR A 35 4.01 -7.93 29.04
C TYR A 35 4.14 -6.96 30.21
N GLN A 36 5.31 -6.36 30.40
CA GLN A 36 5.55 -5.53 31.58
C GLN A 36 5.17 -4.05 31.37
N THR A 37 4.84 -3.61 30.16
CA THR A 37 4.73 -2.18 29.79
C THR A 37 6.01 -1.36 30.11
N VAL A 38 7.14 -2.05 30.30
CA VAL A 38 8.38 -1.48 30.83
C VAL A 38 9.26 -0.89 29.71
N ASP A 39 9.60 0.38 29.89
CA ASP A 39 10.68 1.17 29.26
C ASP A 39 10.87 1.06 27.73
N ALA A 40 10.16 1.92 26.99
CA ALA A 40 10.33 2.13 25.54
C ALA A 40 11.75 2.56 25.12
N LYS A 41 12.64 2.94 26.05
CA LYS A 41 14.02 3.36 25.76
C LYS A 41 14.91 2.18 25.37
N LEU A 42 14.69 1.00 25.92
CA LEU A 42 15.45 -0.20 25.57
C LEU A 42 15.12 -0.65 24.14
N LEU A 43 13.83 -0.78 23.79
CA LEU A 43 13.39 -1.07 22.42
C LEU A 43 13.85 -0.01 21.42
N SER A 44 13.87 1.26 21.81
CA SER A 44 14.46 2.32 20.97
C SER A 44 15.96 2.13 20.74
N THR A 45 16.69 1.61 21.73
CA THR A 45 18.11 1.29 21.58
C THR A 45 18.29 0.09 20.66
N LEU A 46 17.51 -0.97 20.83
CA LEU A 46 17.49 -2.13 19.94
C LEU A 46 17.17 -1.74 18.51
N SER A 47 16.16 -0.89 18.29
CA SER A 47 15.82 -0.31 16.98
C SER A 47 17.03 0.32 16.28
N LYS A 48 17.88 1.05 17.03
CA LYS A 48 19.10 1.67 16.46
C LYS A 48 20.18 0.65 16.14
N ILE A 49 20.36 -0.36 17.00
CA ILE A 49 21.32 -1.44 16.77
C ILE A 49 20.92 -2.25 15.54
N TRP A 50 19.66 -2.68 15.45
CA TRP A 50 19.14 -3.41 14.28
C TRP A 50 19.28 -2.62 12.98
N SER A 51 19.03 -1.31 13.00
CA SER A 51 19.30 -0.49 11.81
C SER A 51 20.78 -0.37 11.47
N ALA A 52 21.69 -0.44 12.44
CA ALA A 52 23.11 -0.48 12.13
C ALA A 52 23.50 -1.83 11.50
N ILE A 53 22.99 -2.94 12.05
CA ILE A 53 23.20 -4.30 11.52
C ILE A 53 22.66 -4.41 10.09
N PHE A 54 21.41 -4.00 9.86
CA PHE A 54 20.77 -4.07 8.53
C PHE A 54 21.44 -3.21 7.45
N ASN A 55 22.14 -2.14 7.83
CA ASN A 55 22.89 -1.30 6.90
C ASN A 55 24.39 -1.63 6.89
N GLY A 56 24.80 -2.67 7.62
CA GLY A 56 26.18 -3.14 7.70
C GLY A 56 26.52 -4.11 6.57
N SER A 57 27.77 -4.10 6.13
CA SER A 57 28.27 -5.04 5.13
C SER A 57 28.72 -6.38 5.71
N ARG A 58 29.20 -6.39 6.96
CA ARG A 58 29.77 -7.56 7.65
C ARG A 58 28.70 -8.46 8.27
N ASN A 59 27.78 -7.88 9.04
CA ASN A 59 26.77 -8.62 9.81
C ASN A 59 25.47 -8.75 9.00
N LYS A 60 25.47 -9.63 7.99
CA LYS A 60 24.30 -9.82 7.12
C LYS A 60 23.28 -10.72 7.80
N ILE A 61 22.06 -10.23 7.90
CA ILE A 61 20.88 -10.98 8.34
C ILE A 61 19.69 -10.48 7.54
N GLN A 62 18.87 -11.41 7.08
CA GLN A 62 17.64 -11.12 6.37
C GLN A 62 16.43 -11.44 7.25
N ILE A 63 15.34 -10.71 6.99
CA ILE A 63 13.99 -11.04 7.44
C ILE A 63 13.44 -12.08 6.46
N ASP A 64 13.40 -13.34 6.90
CA ASP A 64 13.08 -14.53 6.08
C ASP A 64 11.88 -15.32 6.64
N SER A 65 11.26 -14.83 7.70
CA SER A 65 10.21 -15.50 8.46
C SER A 65 9.23 -14.47 9.03
N MET A 66 8.00 -14.93 9.27
CA MET A 66 6.94 -14.10 9.84
C MET A 66 7.33 -13.58 11.23
N ASP A 67 7.92 -14.43 12.07
CA ASP A 67 8.39 -14.06 13.40
C ASP A 67 9.42 -12.93 13.36
N LYS A 68 10.44 -13.02 12.50
CA LYS A 68 11.42 -11.94 12.33
C LYS A 68 10.75 -10.66 11.85
N LEU A 69 9.81 -10.75 10.90
CA LEU A 69 9.09 -9.59 10.37
C LEU A 69 8.30 -8.88 11.49
N ILE A 70 7.49 -9.64 12.23
CA ILE A 70 6.66 -9.14 13.33
C ILE A 70 7.53 -8.48 14.41
N ARG A 71 8.58 -9.15 14.87
CA ARG A 71 9.46 -8.61 15.94
C ARG A 71 10.14 -7.31 15.51
N MET A 72 10.68 -7.28 14.29
CA MET A 72 11.32 -6.08 13.76
C MET A 72 10.33 -4.93 13.58
N ALA A 73 9.14 -5.22 13.05
CA ALA A 73 8.09 -4.23 12.88
C ALA A 73 7.63 -3.64 14.21
N ALA A 74 7.44 -4.47 15.23
CA ALA A 74 7.05 -4.01 16.57
C ALA A 74 8.12 -3.09 17.20
N ILE A 75 9.38 -3.52 17.18
CA ILE A 75 10.53 -2.73 17.70
C ILE A 75 10.64 -1.39 16.97
N PHE A 76 10.52 -1.39 15.64
CA PHE A 76 10.62 -0.17 14.85
C PHE A 76 9.42 0.75 15.02
N SER A 77 8.23 0.19 15.17
CA SER A 77 7.01 0.96 15.41
C SER A 77 7.09 1.71 16.73
N ILE A 78 7.52 1.05 17.81
CA ILE A 78 7.69 1.67 19.12
C ILE A 78 8.70 2.83 19.08
N ASP A 79 9.85 2.65 18.41
CA ASP A 79 10.84 3.73 18.26
C ASP A 79 10.32 4.90 17.41
N LEU A 80 9.56 4.63 16.34
CA LEU A 80 8.97 5.65 15.48
C LEU A 80 7.85 6.41 16.20
N THR A 81 6.95 5.73 16.91
CA THR A 81 5.92 6.32 17.76
C THR A 81 6.53 7.31 18.74
N ARG A 82 7.57 6.91 19.46
CA ARG A 82 8.29 7.79 20.41
C ARG A 82 8.89 9.01 19.73
N LYS A 83 9.45 8.85 18.52
CA LYS A 83 10.03 9.97 17.75
C LYS A 83 8.97 10.94 17.23
N LEU A 84 7.82 10.44 16.79
CA LEU A 84 6.71 11.26 16.33
C LEU A 84 6.07 12.03 17.49
N LYS A 85 5.87 11.39 18.65
CA LYS A 85 5.43 12.08 19.88
C LYS A 85 6.36 13.22 20.27
N LYS A 86 7.68 13.00 20.18
CA LYS A 86 8.67 14.06 20.45
C LYS A 86 8.59 15.19 19.43
N VAL A 87 8.38 14.88 18.15
CA VAL A 87 8.21 15.89 17.09
C VAL A 87 6.99 16.76 17.35
N ASP A 88 5.89 16.15 17.80
CA ASP A 88 4.66 16.83 18.17
C ASP A 88 4.88 17.78 19.36
N GLN A 89 5.54 17.30 20.42
CA GLN A 89 5.85 18.09 21.62
C GLN A 89 6.82 19.25 21.36
N ASP A 90 7.87 19.00 20.57
CA ASP A 90 8.95 19.98 20.32
C ASP A 90 8.67 20.87 19.10
N PHE A 91 7.55 20.68 18.40
CA PHE A 91 7.26 21.27 17.08
C PHE A 91 8.43 21.14 16.08
N SER A 92 9.19 20.04 16.17
CA SER A 92 10.42 19.85 15.42
C SER A 92 10.21 19.11 14.10
N LYS A 93 11.07 19.32 13.11
CA LYS A 93 10.92 18.64 11.81
C LYS A 93 11.25 17.14 11.91
N PHE A 94 10.30 16.27 11.56
CA PHE A 94 10.56 14.84 11.42
C PHE A 94 11.40 14.54 10.16
N LYS A 95 12.73 14.53 10.31
CA LYS A 95 13.63 14.16 9.20
C LYS A 95 13.57 12.66 8.92
N LEU A 96 13.05 12.26 7.76
CA LEU A 96 13.10 10.89 7.24
C LEU A 96 14.50 10.59 6.67
N THR A 97 15.30 9.88 7.45
CA THR A 97 16.61 9.36 7.02
C THR A 97 16.44 8.02 6.32
N MET A 98 17.48 7.55 5.61
CA MET A 98 17.52 6.23 4.96
C MET A 98 17.05 5.10 5.90
N ASN A 99 17.62 5.02 7.11
CA ASN A 99 17.23 4.01 8.11
C ASN A 99 15.77 4.14 8.56
N LYS A 100 15.19 5.36 8.60
CA LYS A 100 13.78 5.52 8.96
C LYS A 100 12.87 5.08 7.81
N LYS A 101 13.25 5.32 6.56
CA LYS A 101 12.53 4.81 5.39
C LYS A 101 12.54 3.28 5.37
N GLN A 102 13.71 2.65 5.54
CA GLN A 102 13.85 1.19 5.63
C GLN A 102 12.95 0.60 6.72
N ARG A 103 12.94 1.18 7.93
CA ARG A 103 12.04 0.77 9.01
C ARG A 103 10.56 0.87 8.63
N LEU A 104 10.16 1.99 8.00
CA LEU A 104 8.78 2.16 7.53
C LEU A 104 8.42 1.11 6.48
N TYR A 105 9.32 0.74 5.58
CA TYR A 105 9.07 -0.34 4.61
C TYR A 105 8.92 -1.71 5.27
N ILE A 106 9.68 -2.02 6.33
CA ILE A 106 9.50 -3.27 7.10
C ILE A 106 8.12 -3.29 7.78
N ILE A 107 7.74 -2.18 8.43
CA ILE A 107 6.42 -2.05 9.07
C ILE A 107 5.32 -2.13 7.99
N TYR A 108 5.53 -1.49 6.86
CA TYR A 108 4.60 -1.55 5.74
C TYR A 108 4.43 -2.97 5.21
N PHE A 109 5.52 -3.71 5.00
CA PHE A 109 5.47 -5.10 4.56
C PHE A 109 4.75 -5.98 5.59
N THR A 110 4.89 -5.66 6.88
CA THR A 110 4.12 -6.30 7.96
C THR A 110 2.63 -6.05 7.81
N LEU A 111 2.20 -4.86 7.38
CA LEU A 111 0.78 -4.59 7.08
C LEU A 111 0.29 -5.35 5.84
N VAL A 112 1.16 -5.67 4.88
CA VAL A 112 0.81 -6.55 3.74
C VAL A 112 0.61 -7.99 4.23
N ALA A 113 1.53 -8.49 5.07
CA ALA A 113 1.49 -9.84 5.62
C ALA A 113 0.46 -10.01 6.76
N TYR A 114 -0.10 -8.93 7.28
CA TYR A 114 -0.94 -8.92 8.47
C TYR A 114 -2.13 -9.91 8.44
N PRO A 115 -2.87 -10.06 7.33
CA PRO A 115 -3.98 -11.02 7.27
C PRO A 115 -3.57 -12.50 7.41
N LEU A 116 -2.27 -12.80 7.27
CA LEU A 116 -1.71 -14.15 7.33
C LEU A 116 -1.19 -14.53 8.73
N MET A 117 -1.15 -13.56 9.66
CA MET A 117 -0.57 -13.77 10.97
C MET A 117 -1.55 -14.54 11.89
N ASP A 118 -1.00 -15.25 12.87
CA ASP A 118 -1.80 -15.95 13.88
C ASP A 118 -2.40 -14.96 14.89
N TYR A 119 -3.59 -15.29 15.42
CA TYR A 119 -4.34 -14.40 16.30
C TYR A 119 -3.55 -13.98 17.56
N SER A 120 -2.82 -14.92 18.18
CA SER A 120 -2.04 -14.65 19.40
C SER A 120 -0.95 -13.60 19.18
N THR A 121 -0.26 -13.65 18.05
CA THR A 121 0.79 -12.68 17.76
C THR A 121 0.22 -11.34 17.30
N ILE A 122 -0.91 -11.38 16.58
CA ILE A 122 -1.62 -10.20 16.08
C ILE A 122 -2.01 -9.25 17.20
N GLU A 123 -2.56 -9.72 18.33
CA GLU A 123 -3.15 -8.83 19.33
C GLU A 123 -2.14 -7.78 19.85
N SER A 124 -0.94 -8.24 20.20
CA SER A 124 0.12 -7.37 20.73
C SER A 124 0.68 -6.42 19.67
N LEU A 125 0.87 -6.93 18.44
CA LEU A 125 1.35 -6.13 17.30
C LEU A 125 0.31 -5.10 16.87
N HIS A 126 -0.98 -5.46 16.88
CA HIS A 126 -2.09 -4.60 16.51
C HIS A 126 -2.11 -3.33 17.36
N SER A 127 -2.03 -3.47 18.69
CA SER A 127 -1.96 -2.32 19.61
C SER A 127 -0.77 -1.41 19.30
N ILE A 128 0.40 -1.99 19.00
CA ILE A 128 1.62 -1.22 18.67
C ILE A 128 1.44 -0.46 17.34
N LEU A 129 0.90 -1.12 16.31
CA LEU A 129 0.69 -0.53 14.99
C LEU A 129 -0.39 0.55 15.03
N THR A 130 -1.46 0.36 15.80
CA THR A 130 -2.51 1.37 16.02
C THR A 130 -1.93 2.61 16.70
N GLN A 131 -1.10 2.45 17.73
CA GLN A 131 -0.42 3.59 18.36
C GLN A 131 0.50 4.36 17.39
N LEU A 132 1.21 3.64 16.50
CA LEU A 132 2.00 4.28 15.45
C LEU A 132 1.12 5.01 14.45
N GLN A 133 0.01 4.39 14.03
CA GLN A 133 -0.98 4.99 13.14
C GLN A 133 -1.49 6.31 13.72
N ASP A 134 -1.90 6.34 15.00
CA ASP A 134 -2.38 7.56 15.67
C ASP A 134 -1.33 8.68 15.65
N CYS A 135 -0.06 8.34 15.90
CA CYS A 135 1.03 9.31 15.85
C CYS A 135 1.30 9.81 14.42
N VAL A 136 1.20 8.94 13.41
CA VAL A 136 1.33 9.33 12.00
C VAL A 136 0.15 10.19 11.58
N GLN A 137 -1.05 9.87 12.03
CA GLN A 137 -2.26 10.64 11.79
C GLN A 137 -2.10 12.07 12.31
N ASN A 138 -1.65 12.24 13.55
CA ASN A 138 -1.38 13.56 14.13
C ASN A 138 -0.28 14.28 13.34
N TYR A 139 0.78 13.57 12.95
CA TYR A 139 1.85 14.15 12.14
C TYR A 139 1.37 14.59 10.75
N MET A 140 0.38 13.93 10.16
CA MET A 140 -0.18 14.33 8.87
C MET A 140 -0.93 15.67 8.90
N GLU A 141 -1.43 16.07 10.07
CA GLU A 141 -2.05 17.39 10.26
C GLU A 141 -1.01 18.49 10.45
N ASN A 142 0.22 18.11 10.76
CA ASN A 142 1.29 19.05 11.01
C ASN A 142 1.70 19.76 9.71
N PRO A 143 1.71 21.11 9.66
CA PRO A 143 2.17 21.87 8.49
C PRO A 143 3.58 21.50 8.01
N LEU A 144 4.43 20.97 8.91
CA LEU A 144 5.79 20.52 8.60
C LEU A 144 5.83 19.35 7.62
N LEU A 145 4.75 18.58 7.46
CA LEU A 145 4.65 17.54 6.42
C LEU A 145 4.89 18.16 5.04
N LYS A 146 4.35 19.37 4.77
CA LYS A 146 4.53 20.09 3.50
C LYS A 146 5.99 20.46 3.22
N GLY A 147 6.83 20.53 4.25
CA GLY A 147 8.26 20.82 4.14
C GLY A 147 9.14 19.59 3.88
N LEU A 148 8.57 18.39 3.78
CA LEU A 148 9.28 17.18 3.35
C LEU A 148 9.36 17.11 1.82
N CYS A 149 10.34 16.36 1.29
CA CYS A 149 10.33 16.06 -0.13
C CYS A 149 9.14 15.15 -0.48
N THR A 150 8.69 15.20 -1.73
CA THR A 150 7.53 14.46 -2.23
C THR A 150 7.61 12.96 -1.96
N GLU A 151 8.79 12.36 -2.14
CA GLU A 151 9.03 10.93 -1.84
C GLU A 151 8.75 10.60 -0.36
N ASN A 152 9.24 11.46 0.56
CA ASN A 152 9.04 11.29 1.99
C ASN A 152 7.57 11.48 2.41
N GLN A 153 6.88 12.43 1.78
CA GLN A 153 5.44 12.64 2.01
C GLN A 153 4.67 11.40 1.55
N ASN A 154 4.92 10.94 0.33
CA ASN A 154 4.25 9.77 -0.25
C ASN A 154 4.46 8.52 0.62
N LEU A 155 5.66 8.28 1.14
CA LEU A 155 5.91 7.13 2.02
C LEU A 155 5.08 7.18 3.31
N ILE A 156 4.97 8.35 3.96
CA ILE A 156 4.15 8.52 5.17
C ILE A 156 2.67 8.30 4.83
N ILE A 157 2.20 8.91 3.75
CA ILE A 157 0.80 8.82 3.31
C ILE A 157 0.43 7.38 2.94
N GLN A 158 1.33 6.70 2.22
CA GLN A 158 1.19 5.30 1.84
C GLN A 158 1.09 4.40 3.08
N TYR A 159 1.98 4.56 4.05
CA TYR A 159 1.88 3.86 5.33
C TYR A 159 0.55 4.15 6.04
N TYR A 160 0.12 5.41 6.10
CA TYR A 160 -1.11 5.80 6.78
C TYR A 160 -2.34 5.14 6.18
N PHE A 161 -2.53 5.19 4.86
CA PHE A 161 -3.71 4.56 4.26
C PHE A 161 -3.67 3.03 4.32
N LYS A 162 -2.48 2.42 4.19
CA LYS A 162 -2.35 0.97 4.35
C LYS A 162 -2.69 0.54 5.77
N SER A 163 -2.19 1.25 6.79
CA SER A 163 -2.50 0.95 8.20
C SER A 163 -3.99 1.14 8.50
N LEU A 164 -4.60 2.21 7.99
CA LEU A 164 -6.03 2.45 8.13
C LEU A 164 -6.87 1.31 7.54
N ALA A 165 -6.52 0.82 6.34
CA ALA A 165 -7.20 -0.29 5.68
C ALA A 165 -6.98 -1.65 6.35
N THR A 166 -5.79 -1.87 6.91
CA THR A 166 -5.37 -3.18 7.46
C THR A 166 -5.81 -3.36 8.91
N LEU A 167 -5.66 -2.31 9.73
CA LEU A 167 -5.96 -2.35 11.15
C LEU A 167 -7.44 -2.10 11.45
N ASN A 168 -8.25 -1.81 10.43
CA ASN A 168 -9.68 -1.50 10.57
C ASN A 168 -9.96 -0.47 11.68
N THR A 169 -9.13 0.55 11.76
CA THR A 169 -9.32 1.62 12.73
C THR A 169 -10.44 2.52 12.24
N ARG A 170 -11.43 2.78 13.10
CA ARG A 170 -12.62 3.54 12.74
C ARG A 170 -12.23 4.88 12.14
N SER A 171 -12.60 5.09 10.87
CA SER A 171 -12.36 6.35 10.20
C SER A 171 -13.17 7.46 10.90
N SER A 172 -12.50 8.42 11.52
CA SER A 172 -13.20 9.61 12.02
C SER A 172 -13.63 10.49 10.83
N SER A 173 -14.65 11.33 11.00
CA SER A 173 -15.06 12.31 9.98
C SER A 173 -13.92 13.26 9.58
N GLN A 174 -12.92 13.42 10.45
CA GLN A 174 -11.70 14.17 10.20
C GLN A 174 -10.83 13.52 9.10
N ASN A 175 -10.87 12.19 8.97
CA ASN A 175 -10.14 11.46 7.93
C ASN A 175 -10.59 11.81 6.52
N GLN A 176 -11.88 12.10 6.33
CA GLN A 176 -12.41 12.52 5.03
C GLN A 176 -11.83 13.86 4.59
N LYS A 177 -11.81 14.86 5.50
CA LYS A 177 -11.19 16.18 5.22
C LYS A 177 -9.71 16.05 4.87
N ARG A 178 -8.98 15.17 5.57
CA ARG A 178 -7.57 14.87 5.29
C ARG A 178 -7.39 14.23 3.92
N PHE A 179 -8.23 13.27 3.58
CA PHE A 179 -8.22 12.62 2.25
C PHE A 179 -8.41 13.65 1.13
N HIS A 180 -9.33 14.61 1.28
CA HIS A 180 -9.50 15.68 0.30
C HIS A 180 -8.24 16.55 0.11
N GLY A 181 -7.57 16.93 1.20
CA GLY A 181 -6.31 17.68 1.12
C GLY A 181 -5.20 16.91 0.42
N LEU A 182 -5.08 15.62 0.71
CA LEU A 182 -4.12 14.72 0.06
C LEU A 182 -4.46 14.47 -1.41
N ARG A 183 -5.75 14.30 -1.72
CA ARG A 183 -6.25 14.16 -3.08
C ARG A 183 -5.87 15.35 -3.95
N TRP A 184 -5.97 16.56 -3.41
CA TRP A 184 -5.52 17.78 -4.08
C TRP A 184 -4.01 17.79 -4.28
N PHE A 185 -3.23 17.44 -3.25
CA PHE A 185 -1.78 17.36 -3.35
C PHE A 185 -1.32 16.41 -4.46
N LEU A 186 -1.88 15.19 -4.49
CA LEU A 186 -1.53 14.18 -5.48
C LEU A 186 -2.00 14.54 -6.89
N SER A 187 -3.11 15.29 -7.04
CA SER A 187 -3.60 15.71 -8.36
C SER A 187 -2.69 16.68 -9.09
N LYS A 188 -1.75 17.35 -8.39
CA LYS A 188 -0.82 18.29 -9.02
C LYS A 188 0.21 17.62 -9.90
N ASN A 189 0.46 16.33 -9.70
CA ASN A 189 1.48 15.60 -10.45
C ASN A 189 0.84 14.46 -11.26
N PRO A 190 0.83 14.54 -12.60
CA PRO A 190 0.23 13.50 -13.44
C PRO A 190 0.94 12.15 -13.32
N PHE A 191 2.22 12.12 -12.94
CA PHE A 191 2.97 10.88 -12.70
C PHE A 191 2.46 10.08 -11.49
N PHE A 192 1.64 10.70 -10.63
CA PHE A 192 1.08 10.05 -9.45
C PHE A 192 -0.35 9.56 -9.64
N LYS A 193 -0.92 9.60 -10.86
CA LYS A 193 -2.29 9.11 -11.09
C LYS A 193 -2.49 7.68 -10.57
N LEU A 194 -1.59 6.77 -10.93
CA LEU A 194 -1.70 5.37 -10.48
C LEU A 194 -1.50 5.23 -8.97
N HIS A 195 -0.49 5.91 -8.41
CA HIS A 195 -0.27 5.90 -6.96
C HIS A 195 -1.46 6.51 -6.19
N ARG A 196 -2.09 7.54 -6.75
CA ARG A 196 -3.31 8.14 -6.20
C ARG A 196 -4.47 7.15 -6.21
N SER A 197 -4.68 6.40 -7.30
CA SER A 197 -5.68 5.33 -7.33
C SER A 197 -5.38 4.25 -6.29
N TYR A 198 -4.10 3.90 -6.11
CA TYR A 198 -3.63 2.98 -5.08
C TYR A 198 -3.98 3.46 -3.65
N LEU A 199 -3.68 4.71 -3.32
CA LEU A 199 -4.01 5.30 -2.01
C LEU A 199 -5.53 5.45 -1.82
N ALA A 200 -6.24 5.87 -2.86
CA ALA A 200 -7.69 6.00 -2.84
C ALA A 200 -8.38 4.64 -2.62
N SER A 201 -7.84 3.57 -3.20
CA SER A 201 -8.35 2.21 -3.00
C SER A 201 -8.19 1.79 -1.54
N ASN A 202 -7.02 1.97 -0.93
CA ASN A 202 -6.82 1.69 0.51
C ASN A 202 -7.75 2.52 1.40
N TYR A 203 -7.90 3.82 1.11
CA TYR A 203 -8.86 4.65 1.84
C TYR A 203 -10.29 4.12 1.71
N LEU A 204 -10.71 3.77 0.49
CA LEU A 204 -12.05 3.26 0.22
C LEU A 204 -12.30 1.94 0.96
N LEU A 205 -11.32 1.04 1.00
CA LEU A 205 -11.38 -0.20 1.79
C LEU A 205 -11.64 0.09 3.27
N SER A 206 -10.94 1.08 3.86
CA SER A 206 -11.12 1.42 5.28
C SER A 206 -12.48 2.01 5.64
N ILE A 207 -13.19 2.61 4.68
CA ILE A 207 -14.53 3.17 4.92
C ILE A 207 -15.64 2.17 4.58
N THR A 208 -15.37 1.18 3.71
CA THR A 208 -16.38 0.23 3.22
C THR A 208 -17.03 -0.56 4.35
N GLU A 209 -16.27 -0.92 5.36
CA GLU A 209 -16.81 -1.61 6.54
C GLU A 209 -17.85 -0.76 7.30
N ASN A 210 -17.70 0.57 7.28
CA ASN A 210 -18.66 1.50 7.91
C ASN A 210 -19.88 1.79 7.03
N LEU A 211 -19.79 1.57 5.71
CA LEU A 211 -20.87 1.85 4.75
C LEU A 211 -22.07 0.93 4.92
N LYS A 212 -21.87 -0.29 5.42
CA LYS A 212 -22.96 -1.25 5.70
C LYS A 212 -24.04 -0.67 6.63
N MET A 213 -23.76 0.43 7.31
CA MET A 213 -24.66 1.07 8.26
C MET A 213 -25.37 2.34 7.74
N ARG A 214 -25.05 2.87 6.54
CA ARG A 214 -25.54 4.21 6.12
C ARG A 214 -25.80 4.34 4.61
N GLU A 215 -27.06 4.46 4.23
CA GLU A 215 -27.50 4.68 2.83
C GLU A 215 -26.92 5.97 2.20
N GLN A 216 -26.78 7.06 2.98
CA GLN A 216 -26.30 8.35 2.48
C GLN A 216 -24.86 8.32 1.93
N LEU A 217 -24.08 7.30 2.27
CA LEU A 217 -22.69 7.20 1.83
C LEU A 217 -22.54 6.45 0.50
N VAL A 218 -23.61 5.82 -0.01
CA VAL A 218 -23.58 5.00 -1.23
C VAL A 218 -23.21 5.84 -2.46
N ASP A 219 -23.77 7.03 -2.63
CA ASP A 219 -23.45 7.91 -3.76
C ASP A 219 -21.99 8.39 -3.72
N SER A 220 -21.50 8.71 -2.52
CA SER A 220 -20.10 9.10 -2.32
C SER A 220 -19.14 7.95 -2.64
N PHE A 221 -19.50 6.72 -2.23
CA PHE A 221 -18.75 5.51 -2.55
C PHE A 221 -18.69 5.28 -4.06
N PHE A 222 -19.83 5.33 -4.75
CA PHE A 222 -19.87 5.17 -6.21
C PHE A 222 -19.08 6.26 -6.94
N SER A 223 -19.14 7.50 -6.47
CA SER A 223 -18.31 8.58 -7.03
C SER A 223 -16.81 8.29 -6.87
N GLU A 224 -16.38 7.79 -5.71
CA GLU A 224 -14.97 7.42 -5.49
C GLU A 224 -14.54 6.22 -6.32
N VAL A 225 -15.36 5.17 -6.42
CA VAL A 225 -15.11 4.02 -7.31
C VAL A 225 -14.97 4.48 -8.76
N ASN A 226 -15.89 5.32 -9.24
CA ASN A 226 -15.86 5.91 -10.57
C ASN A 226 -14.54 6.66 -10.81
N ASN A 227 -14.13 7.50 -9.85
CA ASN A 227 -12.88 8.24 -9.92
C ASN A 227 -11.65 7.30 -9.93
N ILE A 228 -11.66 6.22 -9.15
CA ILE A 228 -10.58 5.22 -9.13
C ILE A 228 -10.46 4.58 -10.52
N ILE A 229 -11.57 4.09 -11.09
CA ILE A 229 -11.58 3.44 -12.41
C ILE A 229 -11.02 4.36 -13.49
N ILE A 230 -11.51 5.61 -13.57
CA ILE A 230 -11.03 6.59 -14.54
C ILE A 230 -9.52 6.82 -14.37
N HIS A 231 -9.07 7.11 -13.14
CA HIS A 231 -7.65 7.38 -12.89
C HIS A 231 -6.76 6.15 -13.13
N LEU A 232 -7.26 4.93 -12.94
CA LEU A 232 -6.53 3.71 -13.28
C LEU A 232 -6.35 3.60 -14.79
N ILE A 233 -7.43 3.71 -15.57
CA ILE A 233 -7.35 3.63 -17.04
C ILE A 233 -6.43 4.72 -17.58
N GLU A 234 -6.59 5.97 -17.11
CA GLU A 234 -5.72 7.08 -17.48
C GLU A 234 -4.26 6.86 -17.06
N GLY A 235 -4.05 6.37 -15.84
CA GLY A 235 -2.71 6.13 -15.28
C GLY A 235 -1.94 5.08 -16.08
N PHE A 236 -2.59 3.98 -16.41
CA PHE A 236 -2.00 2.89 -17.21
C PHE A 236 -1.83 3.23 -18.69
N SER A 237 -2.59 4.20 -19.22
CA SER A 237 -2.48 4.66 -20.62
C SER A 237 -1.63 5.92 -20.79
N PHE A 238 -1.06 6.46 -19.70
CA PHE A 238 -0.29 7.69 -19.76
C PHE A 238 1.07 7.47 -20.43
N TRP A 239 1.27 8.02 -21.62
CA TRP A 239 2.45 7.75 -22.46
C TRP A 239 3.80 7.91 -21.74
N ALA A 240 3.97 8.93 -20.89
CA ALA A 240 5.23 9.16 -20.19
C ALA A 240 5.47 8.11 -19.10
N TYR A 241 4.40 7.61 -18.49
CA TYR A 241 4.46 6.47 -17.56
C TYR A 241 4.83 5.18 -18.31
N ILE A 242 4.19 4.92 -19.46
CA ILE A 242 4.49 3.76 -20.31
C ILE A 242 5.95 3.76 -20.74
N ASN A 243 6.43 4.89 -21.26
CA ASN A 243 7.80 5.03 -21.72
C ASN A 243 8.78 4.72 -20.59
N LYS A 244 8.56 5.29 -19.39
CA LYS A 244 9.42 5.00 -18.24
C LYS A 244 9.42 3.53 -17.84
N LEU A 245 8.25 2.88 -17.81
CA LEU A 245 8.19 1.46 -17.48
C LEU A 245 8.89 0.58 -18.51
N GLN A 246 8.83 0.94 -19.78
CA GLN A 246 9.49 0.22 -20.85
C GLN A 246 11.01 0.43 -20.84
N THR A 247 11.49 1.63 -20.53
CA THR A 247 12.92 1.97 -20.55
C THR A 247 13.64 1.64 -19.25
N GLU A 248 13.01 1.91 -18.10
CA GLU A 248 13.66 1.83 -16.78
C GLU A 248 13.13 0.69 -15.91
N HIS A 249 12.01 0.07 -16.30
CA HIS A 249 11.33 -0.99 -15.52
C HIS A 249 11.00 -0.60 -14.07
N LYS A 250 10.81 0.71 -13.80
CA LYS A 250 10.56 1.24 -12.45
C LYS A 250 9.64 2.45 -12.48
N LEU A 251 8.89 2.64 -11.39
CA LEU A 251 8.13 3.88 -11.15
C LEU A 251 8.99 4.95 -10.48
N TYR A 252 8.75 6.22 -10.83
CA TYR A 252 9.46 7.38 -10.26
C TYR A 252 9.50 7.37 -8.72
N ILE A 253 8.42 6.94 -8.05
CA ILE A 253 8.35 6.94 -6.58
C ILE A 253 9.20 5.81 -5.96
N TYR A 254 9.45 4.74 -6.72
CA TYR A 254 9.99 3.48 -6.17
C TYR A 254 11.37 3.09 -6.72
N GLU A 255 12.04 3.99 -7.45
CA GLU A 255 13.32 3.72 -8.14
C GLU A 255 14.39 3.09 -7.23
N LYS A 256 14.41 3.54 -5.97
CA LYS A 256 15.39 3.18 -4.95
C LYS A 256 14.92 2.12 -3.96
N VAL A 257 13.63 1.78 -3.97
CA VAL A 257 13.04 1.00 -2.86
C VAL A 257 13.62 -0.40 -2.79
N LYS A 258 13.61 -1.13 -3.91
CA LYS A 258 14.14 -2.51 -3.96
C LYS A 258 15.64 -2.56 -3.64
N SER A 259 16.44 -1.66 -4.22
CA SER A 259 17.90 -1.66 -4.07
C SER A 259 18.42 -1.11 -2.74
N GLU A 260 17.72 -0.15 -2.13
CA GLU A 260 18.18 0.52 -0.90
C GLU A 260 17.48 0.06 0.36
N TYR A 261 16.18 -0.26 0.30
CA TYR A 261 15.36 -0.45 1.50
C TYR A 261 14.92 -1.89 1.73
N LEU A 262 14.80 -2.70 0.66
CA LEU A 262 14.22 -4.04 0.75
C LEU A 262 15.22 -5.18 0.72
N THR A 263 16.50 -4.92 0.47
CA THR A 263 17.58 -5.95 0.43
C THR A 263 17.72 -6.76 1.73
N ILE A 264 17.17 -6.23 2.82
CA ILE A 264 17.13 -6.85 4.15
C ILE A 264 15.99 -7.85 4.33
N ILE A 265 15.02 -7.89 3.42
CA ILE A 265 13.94 -8.89 3.42
C ILE A 265 14.32 -9.92 2.35
N ASN A 266 14.27 -11.19 2.72
CA ASN A 266 14.58 -12.27 1.80
C ASN A 266 13.53 -12.30 0.66
N GLU A 267 13.99 -12.44 -0.59
CA GLU A 267 13.10 -12.37 -1.77
C GLU A 267 12.12 -13.56 -1.84
N ASP A 268 12.56 -14.76 -1.45
CA ASP A 268 11.67 -15.93 -1.36
C ASP A 268 10.60 -15.72 -0.30
N PHE A 269 10.95 -15.07 0.81
CA PHE A 269 9.98 -14.70 1.83
C PHE A 269 8.96 -13.68 1.33
N ILE A 270 9.39 -12.67 0.55
CA ILE A 270 8.47 -11.74 -0.12
C ILE A 270 7.48 -12.50 -1.01
N ASN A 271 8.00 -13.37 -1.88
CA ASN A 271 7.19 -14.14 -2.81
C ASN A 271 6.20 -15.06 -2.08
N ARG A 272 6.65 -15.72 -1.00
CA ARG A 272 5.79 -16.56 -0.15
C ARG A 272 4.64 -15.76 0.46
N VAL A 273 4.91 -14.58 1.02
CA VAL A 273 3.87 -13.72 1.61
C VAL A 273 2.83 -13.32 0.56
N PHE A 274 3.24 -12.95 -0.65
CA PHE A 274 2.28 -12.60 -1.71
C PHE A 274 1.48 -13.81 -2.20
N PHE A 275 2.10 -15.00 -2.31
CA PHE A 275 1.42 -16.23 -2.67
C PHE A 275 0.37 -16.66 -1.63
N GLU A 276 0.72 -16.58 -0.34
CA GLU A 276 -0.22 -16.83 0.75
C GLU A 276 -1.32 -15.77 0.80
N SER A 277 -1.00 -14.50 0.49
CA SER A 277 -1.98 -13.41 0.38
C SER A 277 -2.96 -13.63 -0.78
N GLU A 278 -2.50 -14.14 -1.92
CA GLU A 278 -3.34 -14.55 -3.05
C GLU A 278 -4.37 -15.61 -2.59
N SER A 279 -3.87 -16.66 -1.94
CA SER A 279 -4.70 -17.77 -1.43
C SER A 279 -5.71 -17.28 -0.39
N HIS A 280 -5.28 -16.43 0.53
CA HIS A 280 -6.15 -15.83 1.55
C HIS A 280 -7.27 -14.99 0.91
N LEU A 281 -6.96 -14.15 -0.07
CA LEU A 281 -7.98 -13.35 -0.75
C LEU A 281 -9.01 -14.23 -1.48
N LEU A 282 -8.58 -15.31 -2.14
CA LEU A 282 -9.50 -16.24 -2.78
C LEU A 282 -10.48 -16.83 -1.76
N HIS A 283 -9.97 -17.38 -0.65
CA HIS A 283 -10.81 -17.98 0.40
C HIS A 283 -11.76 -16.98 1.08
N VAL A 284 -11.28 -15.77 1.36
CA VAL A 284 -12.14 -14.75 1.99
C VAL A 284 -13.37 -14.47 1.14
N PHE A 285 -13.26 -14.52 -0.20
CA PHE A 285 -14.37 -14.17 -1.09
C PHE A 285 -15.28 -15.35 -1.45
N ASP A 286 -14.85 -16.59 -1.28
CA ASP A 286 -15.71 -17.77 -1.48
C ASP A 286 -16.93 -17.75 -0.52
N ASP A 287 -16.76 -17.19 0.68
CA ASP A 287 -17.80 -17.10 1.71
C ASP A 287 -18.68 -15.85 1.60
N HIS A 288 -18.39 -14.94 0.66
CA HIS A 288 -19.14 -13.67 0.57
C HIS A 288 -20.46 -13.85 -0.17
N THR A 289 -21.55 -13.46 0.50
CA THR A 289 -22.85 -13.30 -0.17
C THR A 289 -22.72 -12.28 -1.30
N PRO A 290 -23.26 -12.57 -2.50
CA PRO A 290 -23.23 -11.62 -3.61
C PRO A 290 -23.79 -10.26 -3.19
N GLU A 291 -23.11 -9.19 -3.55
CA GLU A 291 -23.64 -7.84 -3.36
C GLU A 291 -24.85 -7.63 -4.27
N ILE A 292 -26.06 -7.63 -3.69
CA ILE A 292 -27.29 -7.42 -4.44
C ILE A 292 -27.58 -5.92 -4.53
N PHE A 293 -26.84 -5.23 -5.40
CA PHE A 293 -27.22 -3.89 -5.84
C PHE A 293 -27.99 -4.02 -7.17
N LYS A 294 -29.29 -3.72 -7.17
CA LYS A 294 -30.14 -3.68 -8.39
C LYS A 294 -29.84 -2.48 -9.30
N ASN A 295 -28.60 -2.00 -9.31
CA ASN A 295 -28.20 -0.81 -10.05
C ASN A 295 -27.28 -1.20 -11.21
N ASN A 296 -27.74 -0.96 -12.45
CA ASN A 296 -26.96 -1.24 -13.66
C ASN A 296 -25.60 -0.52 -13.69
N ILE A 297 -25.51 0.67 -13.09
CA ILE A 297 -24.25 1.43 -12.96
C ILE A 297 -23.24 0.66 -12.11
N TYR A 298 -23.70 0.03 -11.04
CA TYR A 298 -22.85 -0.76 -10.16
C TYR A 298 -22.21 -1.94 -10.87
N ASN A 299 -23.02 -2.72 -11.59
CA ASN A 299 -22.54 -3.87 -12.36
C ASN A 299 -21.53 -3.45 -13.43
N ARG A 300 -21.71 -2.26 -14.03
CA ARG A 300 -20.73 -1.69 -14.96
C ARG A 300 -19.42 -1.34 -14.28
N PHE A 301 -19.46 -0.69 -13.11
CA PHE A 301 -18.24 -0.40 -12.35
C PHE A 301 -17.48 -1.68 -12.01
N LYS A 302 -18.18 -2.73 -11.58
CA LYS A 302 -17.60 -4.06 -11.36
C LYS A 302 -16.94 -4.61 -12.62
N GLN A 303 -17.64 -4.60 -13.74
CA GLN A 303 -17.13 -5.13 -15.01
C GLN A 303 -15.86 -4.39 -15.48
N VAL A 304 -15.89 -3.04 -15.47
CA VAL A 304 -14.77 -2.22 -15.93
C VAL A 304 -13.59 -2.32 -14.96
N LEU A 305 -13.85 -2.33 -13.65
CA LEU A 305 -12.80 -2.48 -12.64
C LEU A 305 -12.15 -3.87 -12.73
N ALA A 306 -12.93 -4.96 -12.80
CA ALA A 306 -12.41 -6.31 -12.99
C ALA A 306 -11.56 -6.42 -14.26
N SER A 307 -12.05 -5.87 -15.38
CA SER A 307 -11.31 -5.86 -16.65
C SER A 307 -9.99 -5.10 -16.53
N THR A 308 -10.03 -3.93 -15.88
CA THR A 308 -8.85 -3.08 -15.63
C THR A 308 -7.82 -3.81 -14.79
N ILE A 309 -8.22 -4.45 -13.69
CA ILE A 309 -7.30 -5.14 -12.79
C ILE A 309 -6.74 -6.40 -13.44
N ARG A 310 -7.56 -7.15 -14.19
CA ARG A 310 -7.08 -8.31 -14.97
C ARG A 310 -6.01 -7.91 -15.96
N LEU A 311 -6.25 -6.84 -16.73
CA LEU A 311 -5.26 -6.31 -17.66
C LEU A 311 -4.01 -5.82 -16.93
N PHE A 312 -4.14 -5.22 -15.75
CA PHE A 312 -3.00 -4.80 -14.93
C PHE A 312 -2.17 -5.99 -14.39
N ASN A 313 -2.81 -7.10 -14.02
CA ASN A 313 -2.08 -8.30 -13.62
C ASN A 313 -1.19 -8.82 -14.76
N GLU A 314 -1.74 -8.87 -15.98
CA GLU A 314 -1.02 -9.35 -17.18
C GLU A 314 -0.02 -8.36 -17.77
N SER A 315 -0.31 -7.05 -17.70
CA SER A 315 0.50 -5.98 -18.29
C SER A 315 0.58 -4.77 -17.37
N ASN A 316 1.73 -4.08 -17.38
CA ASN A 316 1.92 -2.90 -16.55
C ASN A 316 1.41 -1.59 -17.19
N TYR A 317 0.86 -1.66 -18.40
CA TYR A 317 0.29 -0.52 -19.12
C TYR A 317 -0.81 -0.94 -20.10
N PHE A 318 -1.60 0.03 -20.54
CA PHE A 318 -2.63 -0.14 -21.56
C PHE A 318 -2.24 0.62 -22.82
N ASP A 319 -2.33 -0.06 -23.97
CA ASP A 319 -2.29 0.65 -25.24
C ASP A 319 -3.55 1.51 -25.45
N LYS A 320 -3.49 2.39 -26.45
CA LYS A 320 -4.58 3.34 -26.76
C LYS A 320 -5.90 2.63 -27.07
N THR A 321 -5.85 1.48 -27.76
CA THR A 321 -7.03 0.72 -28.16
C THR A 321 -7.72 0.10 -26.94
N THR A 322 -6.94 -0.49 -26.05
CA THR A 322 -7.38 -1.07 -24.78
C THR A 322 -8.01 -0.02 -23.88
N ALA A 323 -7.34 1.12 -23.71
CA ALA A 323 -7.87 2.23 -22.93
C ALA A 323 -9.18 2.78 -23.52
N LYS A 324 -9.25 2.97 -24.85
CA LYS A 324 -10.48 3.40 -25.56
C LYS A 324 -11.60 2.38 -25.37
N SER A 325 -11.31 1.08 -25.42
CA SER A 325 -12.28 0.01 -25.18
C SER A 325 -12.83 0.04 -23.75
N LEU A 326 -11.97 0.17 -22.74
CA LEU A 326 -12.39 0.29 -21.33
C LEU A 326 -13.23 1.54 -21.09
N PHE A 327 -12.84 2.69 -21.65
CA PHE A 327 -13.67 3.90 -21.59
C PHE A 327 -14.99 3.75 -22.33
N GLY A 328 -15.01 3.07 -23.47
CA GLY A 328 -16.25 2.73 -24.18
C GLY A 328 -17.20 1.91 -23.30
N LEU A 329 -16.70 0.86 -22.66
CA LEU A 329 -17.48 0.06 -21.69
C LEU A 329 -18.00 0.91 -20.52
N PHE A 330 -17.23 1.92 -20.10
CA PHE A 330 -17.59 2.80 -19.01
C PHE A 330 -18.66 3.84 -19.39
N TYR A 331 -18.57 4.44 -20.58
CA TYR A 331 -19.40 5.58 -21.01
C TYR A 331 -20.58 5.24 -21.92
N ASN A 332 -20.60 4.12 -22.65
CA ASN A 332 -21.56 3.84 -23.74
C ASN A 332 -23.05 3.91 -23.36
N ASP A 333 -23.38 3.86 -22.07
CA ASP A 333 -24.75 3.94 -21.54
C ASP A 333 -25.00 5.16 -20.63
N CYS A 334 -23.97 5.99 -20.38
CA CYS A 334 -24.08 7.20 -19.55
C CYS A 334 -24.53 8.43 -20.36
N SER A 335 -24.89 8.23 -21.62
CA SER A 335 -25.18 9.24 -22.66
C SER A 335 -26.40 10.13 -22.38
N ARG A 336 -26.95 10.13 -21.15
CA ARG A 336 -27.96 11.09 -20.72
C ARG A 336 -27.52 12.08 -19.64
N SER A 337 -26.35 11.99 -18.98
CA SER A 337 -26.06 12.99 -17.92
C SER A 337 -24.62 13.34 -17.57
N PHE A 338 -23.56 12.78 -18.18
CA PHE A 338 -22.18 13.12 -17.79
C PHE A 338 -21.43 13.89 -18.87
N TYR A 339 -21.07 15.13 -18.54
CA TYR A 339 -20.22 16.01 -19.34
C TYR A 339 -18.81 15.39 -19.42
N ILE A 340 -18.38 14.95 -20.61
CA ILE A 340 -17.01 14.53 -20.83
C ILE A 340 -16.15 15.81 -20.95
N PRO A 341 -15.10 16.00 -20.13
CA PRO A 341 -14.21 17.14 -20.25
C PRO A 341 -13.52 17.14 -21.63
N PRO A 342 -13.58 18.22 -22.43
CA PRO A 342 -12.99 18.27 -23.77
C PRO A 342 -11.46 18.19 -23.86
N SER A 343 -10.73 17.93 -22.77
CA SER A 343 -9.36 18.44 -22.61
C SER A 343 -8.22 17.41 -22.62
N LEU A 344 -8.31 16.27 -23.32
CA LEU A 344 -7.17 15.36 -23.35
C LEU A 344 -6.78 14.72 -24.68
N TYR A 345 -7.57 14.91 -25.74
CA TYR A 345 -7.25 14.32 -27.03
C TYR A 345 -7.66 15.25 -28.18
N ASP A 346 -6.84 16.26 -28.44
CA ASP A 346 -6.69 16.79 -29.81
C ASP A 346 -5.99 15.70 -30.63
N THR A 347 -6.71 14.63 -30.95
CA THR A 347 -6.22 13.60 -31.87
C THR A 347 -7.18 13.51 -33.07
N PRO A 348 -6.67 13.44 -34.31
CA PRO A 348 -7.51 13.47 -35.50
C PRO A 348 -8.56 12.35 -35.47
N LEU A 349 -9.76 12.69 -35.96
CA LEU A 349 -10.86 11.77 -36.20
C LEU A 349 -10.35 10.51 -36.92
N PHE A 350 -10.31 9.36 -36.24
CA PHE A 350 -9.96 8.08 -36.84
C PHE A 350 -11.23 7.27 -37.10
N SER A 351 -11.26 6.66 -38.28
CA SER A 351 -12.36 5.89 -38.85
C SER A 351 -12.82 4.73 -37.96
N ASP A 352 -14.13 4.55 -37.93
CA ASP A 352 -14.85 3.50 -37.20
C ASP A 352 -14.47 2.12 -37.74
N THR A 353 -13.53 1.46 -37.08
CA THR A 353 -13.32 0.03 -37.26
C THR A 353 -14.35 -0.72 -36.42
N PRO A 354 -15.13 -1.66 -37.00
CA PRO A 354 -16.16 -2.38 -36.28
C PRO A 354 -15.50 -3.28 -35.25
N ILE A 355 -15.63 -2.91 -33.97
CA ILE A 355 -15.23 -3.75 -32.85
C ILE A 355 -16.14 -4.98 -32.88
N VAL A 356 -15.57 -6.14 -33.20
CA VAL A 356 -16.26 -7.43 -33.11
C VAL A 356 -16.62 -7.67 -31.65
N SER A 357 -17.86 -7.32 -31.31
CA SER A 357 -18.49 -7.65 -30.04
C SER A 357 -18.62 -9.17 -29.95
N ARG A 358 -17.63 -9.84 -29.34
CA ARG A 358 -17.87 -11.16 -28.77
C ARG A 358 -18.94 -10.94 -27.73
N LYS A 359 -20.13 -11.53 -27.96
CA LYS A 359 -21.12 -11.78 -26.90
C LYS A 359 -20.41 -12.61 -25.84
N SER A 360 -19.79 -11.95 -24.88
CA SER A 360 -19.33 -12.59 -23.66
C SER A 360 -20.61 -13.12 -23.02
N GLY A 361 -20.72 -14.45 -22.88
CA GLY A 361 -21.73 -15.03 -22.00
C GLY A 361 -21.69 -14.29 -20.67
N GLU A 362 -22.85 -14.07 -20.06
CA GLU A 362 -23.02 -13.33 -18.81
C GLU A 362 -22.03 -13.83 -17.76
N SER A 363 -20.84 -13.23 -17.74
CA SER A 363 -19.87 -13.46 -16.69
C SER A 363 -20.44 -12.71 -15.51
N ASN A 364 -21.17 -13.43 -14.66
CA ASN A 364 -21.57 -12.94 -13.36
C ASN A 364 -20.29 -12.64 -12.60
N TYR A 365 -19.81 -11.39 -12.67
CA TYR A 365 -18.73 -10.89 -11.83
C TYR A 365 -19.24 -10.87 -10.39
N GLY A 366 -19.30 -12.03 -9.74
CA GLY A 366 -19.85 -12.21 -8.39
C GLY A 366 -19.06 -11.44 -7.35
N MET A 367 -17.77 -11.21 -7.61
CA MET A 367 -16.84 -10.58 -6.70
C MET A 367 -17.25 -9.13 -6.32
N PRO A 368 -17.30 -8.77 -5.04
CA PRO A 368 -17.52 -7.39 -4.58
C PRO A 368 -16.50 -6.37 -5.11
N ILE A 369 -16.88 -5.10 -5.21
CA ILE A 369 -15.91 -4.03 -5.56
C ILE A 369 -14.80 -3.96 -4.53
N GLU A 370 -15.12 -4.14 -3.24
CA GLU A 370 -14.13 -4.17 -2.16
C GLU A 370 -13.02 -5.21 -2.46
N SER A 371 -13.44 -6.41 -2.84
CA SER A 371 -12.54 -7.50 -3.20
C SER A 371 -11.65 -7.15 -4.38
N MET A 372 -12.22 -6.53 -5.41
CA MET A 372 -11.45 -6.03 -6.56
C MET A 372 -10.40 -4.98 -6.14
N LEU A 373 -10.75 -4.06 -5.23
CA LEU A 373 -9.81 -3.07 -4.71
C LEU A 373 -8.70 -3.71 -3.86
N ARG A 374 -9.00 -4.77 -3.10
CA ARG A 374 -7.99 -5.58 -2.38
C ARG A 374 -7.03 -6.26 -3.35
N TRP A 375 -7.55 -6.84 -4.43
CA TRP A 375 -6.71 -7.40 -5.50
C TRP A 375 -5.83 -6.35 -6.17
N PHE A 376 -6.40 -5.21 -6.55
CA PHE A 376 -5.66 -4.12 -7.15
C PHE A 376 -4.50 -3.66 -6.24
N THR A 377 -4.78 -3.45 -4.95
CA THR A 377 -3.77 -3.03 -3.98
C THR A 377 -2.68 -4.07 -3.79
N LEU A 378 -3.03 -5.36 -3.71
CA LEU A 378 -2.06 -6.45 -3.60
C LEU A 378 -1.17 -6.57 -4.85
N ILE A 379 -1.76 -6.52 -6.06
CA ILE A 379 -1.01 -6.54 -7.33
C ILE A 379 -0.06 -5.34 -7.42
N TYR A 380 -0.53 -4.14 -7.02
CA TYR A 380 0.28 -2.93 -7.02
C TYR A 380 1.48 -3.04 -6.07
N GLU A 381 1.26 -3.55 -4.86
CA GLU A 381 2.31 -3.75 -3.86
C GLU A 381 3.34 -4.79 -4.33
N MET A 382 2.89 -5.89 -4.93
CA MET A 382 3.75 -6.91 -5.51
C MET A 382 4.59 -6.36 -6.65
N LYS A 383 3.98 -5.69 -7.63
CA LYS A 383 4.70 -5.24 -8.84
C LYS A 383 5.61 -4.04 -8.61
N PHE A 384 5.19 -3.10 -7.77
CA PHE A 384 5.84 -1.78 -7.70
C PHE A 384 6.52 -1.47 -6.38
N VAL A 385 6.11 -2.11 -5.28
CA VAL A 385 6.69 -1.81 -3.96
C VAL A 385 7.71 -2.87 -3.59
N PHE A 386 7.35 -4.16 -3.62
CA PHE A 386 8.16 -5.22 -3.02
C PHE A 386 8.78 -6.22 -4.01
N GLY A 387 8.03 -6.63 -5.03
CA GLY A 387 8.44 -7.68 -5.96
C GLY A 387 9.08 -7.13 -7.24
N ASP A 388 8.84 -7.84 -8.33
CA ASP A 388 9.29 -7.46 -9.67
C ASP A 388 8.12 -6.93 -10.52
N ILE A 389 8.39 -6.01 -11.42
CA ILE A 389 7.38 -5.44 -12.32
C ILE A 389 6.73 -6.51 -13.22
N LYS A 390 7.42 -7.63 -13.47
CA LYS A 390 6.93 -8.77 -14.24
C LYS A 390 6.14 -9.77 -13.40
N SER A 391 6.09 -9.59 -12.07
CA SER A 391 5.33 -10.46 -11.18
C SER A 391 3.86 -10.41 -11.52
N LYS A 392 3.19 -11.55 -11.45
CA LYS A 392 1.75 -11.68 -11.67
C LYS A 392 1.20 -12.85 -10.87
N PHE A 393 -0.06 -12.74 -10.48
CA PHE A 393 -0.81 -13.84 -9.88
C PHE A 393 -1.32 -14.78 -10.97
N THR A 394 -1.08 -16.08 -10.82
CA THR A 394 -1.43 -17.08 -11.84
C THR A 394 -2.86 -17.59 -11.68
N ASN A 395 -3.41 -17.56 -10.47
CA ASN A 395 -4.76 -18.05 -10.19
C ASN A 395 -5.81 -16.92 -10.23
N PHE A 396 -5.45 -15.81 -10.88
CA PHE A 396 -6.27 -14.61 -10.92
C PHE A 396 -7.35 -14.66 -12.00
N ASN A 397 -8.44 -15.36 -11.71
CA ASN A 397 -9.61 -15.44 -12.57
C ASN A 397 -10.84 -14.82 -11.88
N PHE A 398 -11.32 -13.69 -12.40
CA PHE A 398 -12.59 -13.06 -11.98
C PHE A 398 -13.83 -13.73 -12.60
N MET A 399 -13.71 -14.96 -13.11
CA MET A 399 -14.77 -15.62 -13.88
C MET A 399 -15.67 -16.50 -13.01
#